data_AF-A0A5J5H102-F1
#
_entry.id   AF-A0A5J5H102-F1
#
_cell.length_a   1.000
_cell.length_b   1.000
_cell.length_c   1.000
_cell.angle_alpha   90.00
_cell.angle_beta   90.00
_cell.angle_gamma   90.00
#
_symmetry.space_group_name_H-M   'P 1'
#
loop_
_entity.id
_entity.type
_entity.pdbx_description
1 polymer ?
#
loop_
_entity_poly.entity_id
_entity_poly.type
_entity_poly.pdbx_seq_one_letter_code
_entity_poly.pdbx_strand_id
1 'polypeptide(L)' 'MLEELKSHFEKVKNRNPLHVNELLDHIQRRYIHGELSIVEYKQFYSVLDKLNAQKPDSFIFASNS' A
#
# COMPACT_ATOMS: atom_id res chain seq x y z
N MET A 1 -7.52 2.50 12.02
CA MET A 1 -6.37 2.61 11.10
C MET A 1 -6.43 1.62 9.92
N LEU A 2 -6.16 0.31 10.07
CA LEU A 2 -6.20 -0.61 8.91
C LEU A 2 -7.60 -0.72 8.30
N GLU A 3 -8.63 -0.78 9.13
CA GLU A 3 -10.02 -0.86 8.66
C GLU A 3 -10.47 0.40 7.93
N GLU A 4 -9.96 1.57 8.33
CA GLU A 4 -10.19 2.82 7.61
C GLU A 4 -9.51 2.80 6.25
N LEU A 5 -8.28 2.27 6.18
CA LEU A 5 -7.57 2.11 4.92
C LEU A 5 -8.30 1.14 3.99
N LYS A 6 -8.78 0.01 4.52
CA LYS A 6 -9.58 -0.97 3.76
C LYS A 6 -10.91 -0.38 3.30
N SER A 7 -11.64 0.31 4.20
CA SER A 7 -12.90 0.97 3.86
C SER A 7 -12.72 2.04 2.78
N HIS A 8 -11.63 2.80 2.84
CA HIS A 8 -11.31 3.78 1.81
C HIS A 8 -10.93 3.09 0.49
N PHE A 9 -10.14 2.02 0.54
CA PHE A 9 -9.79 1.24 -0.65
C PHE A 9 -11.05 0.67 -1.31
N GLU A 10 -11.95 0.08 -0.52
CA GLU A 10 -13.23 -0.46 -0.99
C GLU A 10 -14.10 0.62 -1.61
N LYS A 11 -14.20 1.81 -1.00
CA LYS A 11 -14.94 2.94 -1.60
C LYS A 11 -14.37 3.39 -2.94
N VAL A 12 -13.04 3.38 -3.10
CA VAL A 12 -12.38 3.86 -4.33
C VAL A 12 -12.35 2.78 -5.43
N LYS A 13 -12.20 1.52 -5.06
CA LYS A 13 -12.03 0.39 -6.00
C LYS A 13 -13.28 -0.47 -6.16
N ASN A 14 -14.32 -0.22 -5.35
CA ASN A 14 -15.55 -0.99 -5.25
C ASN A 14 -15.32 -2.50 -5.03
N ARG A 15 -14.25 -2.84 -4.31
CA ARG A 15 -13.88 -4.22 -3.96
C ARG A 15 -12.93 -4.25 -2.77
N ASN A 16 -12.85 -5.41 -2.14
CA ASN A 16 -11.83 -5.67 -1.13
C ASN A 16 -10.43 -5.76 -1.78
N PRO A 17 -9.39 -5.34 -1.04
CA PRO A 17 -8.00 -5.59 -1.43
C PRO A 17 -7.75 -7.11 -1.42
N LEU A 18 -7.22 -7.64 -2.52
CA LEU A 18 -6.90 -9.08 -2.64
C LEU A 18 -5.58 -9.39 -1.91
N HIS A 19 -4.67 -8.41 -1.90
CA HIS A 19 -3.38 -8.49 -1.24
C HIS A 19 -3.04 -7.21 -0.50
N VAL A 20 -2.26 -7.34 0.58
CA VAL A 20 -1.74 -6.21 1.37
C VAL A 20 -0.91 -5.26 0.50
N ASN A 21 -0.29 -5.77 -0.57
CA ASN A 21 0.48 -4.98 -1.52
C ASN A 21 -0.39 -3.97 -2.29
N GLU A 22 -1.66 -4.29 -2.56
CA GLU A 22 -2.57 -3.32 -3.18
C GLU A 22 -2.87 -2.14 -2.25
N LEU A 23 -2.89 -2.39 -0.93
CA LEU A 23 -3.03 -1.34 0.06
C LEU A 23 -1.76 -0.48 0.14
N LEU A 24 -0.58 -1.09 -0.03
CA LEU A 24 0.69 -0.38 -0.10
C LEU A 24 0.73 0.56 -1.31
N ASP A 25 0.39 0.05 -2.51
CA ASP A 25 0.30 0.85 -3.73
C ASP A 25 -0.71 1.99 -3.59
N HIS A 26 -1.85 1.72 -2.93
CA HIS A 26 -2.88 2.71 -2.70
C HIS A 26 -2.40 3.86 -1.80
N ILE A 27 -1.75 3.57 -0.67
CA ILE A 27 -1.23 4.64 0.20
C ILE A 27 -0.07 5.39 -0.45
N GLN A 28 0.75 4.71 -1.26
CA GLN A 28 1.88 5.34 -1.93
C GLN A 28 1.40 6.33 -2.99
N ARG A 29 0.39 5.95 -3.79
CA ARG A 29 -0.25 6.88 -4.74
C ARG A 29 -0.85 8.08 -4.02
N ARG A 30 -1.61 7.87 -2.95
CA ARG A 30 -2.23 8.96 -2.18
C ARG A 30 -1.19 9.91 -1.59
N TYR A 31 -0.07 9.38 -1.10
CA TYR A 31 1.05 10.20 -0.62
C TYR A 31 1.68 11.03 -1.74
N ILE A 32 1.94 10.43 -2.91
CA ILE A 32 2.51 11.14 -4.08
C ILE A 32 1.58 12.26 -4.58
N HIS A 33 0.27 12.07 -4.51
CA HIS A 33 -0.72 13.08 -4.91
C HIS A 33 -1.01 14.12 -3.81
N GLY A 34 -0.36 14.02 -2.64
CA GLY A 34 -0.56 14.94 -1.53
C GLY A 34 -1.86 14.71 -0.73
N GLU A 35 -2.56 13.60 -0.97
CA GLU A 35 -3.79 13.21 -0.26
C GLU A 35 -3.50 12.58 1.11
N LEU A 36 -2.23 12.27 1.40
CA LEU A 36 -1.74 11.83 2.70
C LEU A 36 -0.55 12.68 3.11
N SER A 37 -0.53 13.07 4.39
CA SER A 37 0.67 13.61 5.01
C SER A 37 1.73 12.52 5.20
N ILE A 38 2.98 12.92 5.39
CA ILE A 38 4.08 11.98 5.71
C ILE A 38 3.83 11.21 7.01
N VAL A 39 3.11 11.80 7.97
CA VAL A 39 2.78 11.15 9.24
C VAL A 39 1.77 10.04 9.02
N GLU A 40 0.67 10.33 8.31
CA GLU A 40 -0.34 9.33 7.97
C GLU A 40 0.25 8.20 7.10
N TYR A 41 1.07 8.56 6.11
CA TYR A 41 1.77 7.58 5.29
C TYR A 41 2.61 6.62 6.13
N LYS A 42 3.44 7.14 7.06
CA LYS A 42 4.27 6.30 7.95
C LYS A 42 3.44 5.42 8.88
N GLN A 43 2.31 5.93 9.38
CA GLN A 43 1.40 5.15 10.20
C GLN A 43 0.81 3.97 9.41
N PHE A 44 0.28 4.21 8.21
CA PHE A 44 -0.24 3.15 7.36
C PHE A 44 0.86 2.17 6.93
N TYR A 45 2.03 2.69 6.54
CA TYR A 45 3.17 1.86 6.17
C TYR A 45 3.57 0.92 7.32
N SER A 46 3.66 1.40 8.56
CA SER A 46 4.02 0.55 9.71
C SER A 46 3.00 -0.57 9.96
N VAL A 47 1.71 -0.31 9.71
CA VAL A 47 0.67 -1.33 9.85
C VAL A 47 0.76 -2.36 8.72
N LEU A 48 1.01 -1.93 7.49
CA LEU A 48 1.16 -2.82 6.34
C LEU A 48 2.44 -3.66 6.41
N ASP A 49 3.54 -3.06 6.88
CA ASP A 49 4.82 -3.73 7.12
C ASP A 49 4.69 -4.90 8.13
N LYS A 50 3.94 -4.68 9.22
CA LYS A 50 3.59 -5.75 10.19
C LYS A 50 2.74 -6.88 9.61
N LEU A 51 2.05 -6.64 8.49
CA LEU A 51 1.25 -7.64 7.78
C LEU A 51 2.06 -8.39 6.72
N ASN A 52 3.39 -8.27 6.73
CA ASN A 52 4.28 -8.78 5.69
C ASN A 52 3.88 -8.28 4.28
N ALA A 53 3.50 -7.00 4.15
CA ALA A 53 3.42 -6.37 2.84
C ALA A 53 4.80 -6.47 2.19
N GLN A 54 4.96 -7.41 1.26
CA GLN A 54 6.17 -7.47 0.48
C GLN A 54 6.14 -6.28 -0.45
N LYS A 55 7.06 -5.34 -0.27
CA LYS A 55 7.45 -4.45 -1.37
C LYS A 55 7.64 -5.36 -2.58
N PRO A 56 7.10 -5.02 -3.76
CA PRO A 56 7.50 -5.75 -4.95
C PRO A 56 9.01 -5.68 -4.96
N ASP A 57 9.66 -6.84 -4.75
CA ASP A 57 11.09 -7.00 -5.03
C ASP A 57 11.25 -6.39 -6.39
N SER A 58 11.90 -5.23 -6.42
CA SER A 58 12.09 -4.41 -7.61
C SER A 58 12.31 -5.37 -8.76
N PHE A 59 11.40 -5.38 -9.75
CA PHE A 59 11.48 -6.23 -10.94
C PHE A 59 12.96 -6.53 -11.22
N ILE A 60 13.43 -7.72 -10.82
CA ILE A 60 14.83 -8.10 -11.01
C ILE A 60 14.92 -8.35 -12.51
N PHE A 61 15.17 -7.27 -13.25
CA PHE A 61 15.65 -7.34 -14.60
C PHE A 61 17.09 -7.82 -14.53
N ALA A 62 17.32 -8.93 -15.25
CA ALA A 62 18.60 -9.53 -15.60
C ALA A 62 19.31 -10.31 -14.46
N SER A 63 19.83 -11.52 -14.67
CA SER A 63 20.10 -12.26 -15.91
C SER A 63 20.26 -13.73 -15.54
N ASN A 64 19.78 -14.65 -16.39
CA ASN A 64 20.27 -16.02 -16.39
C ASN A 64 21.80 -15.99 -16.55
N SER A 65 22.52 -16.54 -15.58
CA SER A 65 23.90 -17.01 -15.75
C SER A 65 23.88 -18.49 -16.08
#